data_AF-A0A6G1DA48-F1
#
_entry.id   AF-A0A6G1DA48-F1
#
_cell.length_a   1.000
_cell.length_b   1.000
_cell.length_c   1.000
_cell.angle_alpha   90.00
_cell.angle_beta   90.00
_cell.angle_gamma   90.00
#
_symmetry.space_group_name_H-M   'P 1'
#
loop_
_entity.id
_entity.type
_entity.pdbx_description
1 polymer ?
#
loop_
_entity_poly.entity_id
_entity_poly.type
_entity_poly.pdbx_seq_one_letter_code
_entity_poly.pdbx_strand_id
1 'polypeptide(L)'
;MAKLAVRFLAVATGENSVASIPPGLTGFTGEAIHSSAYKSGRGYSGKSVLVVGAGNSGMEIAYDLATHGACTSIVVCSPVA
;
A
#
# COMPACT_ATOMS: atom_id res chain seq x y z
N MET A 1 7.00 2.58 -31.33
CA MET A 1 7.96 2.24 -30.26
C MET A 1 9.15 3.18 -30.38
N ALA A 2 9.45 3.96 -29.34
CA ALA A 2 10.63 4.81 -29.32
C ALA A 2 11.85 3.99 -28.86
N LYS A 3 13.00 4.19 -29.50
CA LYS A 3 14.25 3.51 -29.19
C LYS A 3 15.12 4.45 -28.36
N LEU A 4 15.54 4.02 -27.17
CA LEU A 4 16.41 4.80 -26.30
C LEU A 4 17.85 4.31 -26.42
N ALA A 5 18.82 5.22 -26.59
CA ALA A 5 20.24 4.91 -26.59
C ALA A 5 20.89 5.59 -25.38
N VAL A 6 21.32 4.79 -24.41
CA VAL A 6 21.97 5.27 -23.18
C VAL A 6 23.25 4.46 -22.95
N ARG A 7 24.25 5.09 -22.31
CA ARG A 7 25.52 4.43 -21.99
C ARG A 7 25.41 3.47 -20.80
N PHE A 8 24.50 3.76 -19.87
CA PHE A 8 24.22 2.95 -18.70
C PHE A 8 22.72 3.04 -18.36
N LEU A 9 22.12 1.91 -18.02
CA LEU A 9 20.70 1.79 -17.68
C LEU A 9 20.57 0.94 -16.41
N ALA A 10 19.88 1.46 -15.40
CA ALA A 10 19.50 0.71 -14.20
C ALA A 10 17.98 0.51 -14.21
N VAL A 11 17.53 -0.74 -14.26
CA VAL A 11 16.12 -1.11 -14.26
C VAL A 11 15.75 -1.56 -12.85
N ALA A 12 15.15 -0.66 -12.08
CA ALA A 12 14.75 -0.89 -10.69
C ALA A 12 13.23 -1.10 -10.58
N THR A 13 12.67 -1.98 -11.42
CA THR A 13 11.21 -2.21 -11.49
C THR A 13 10.63 -2.84 -10.22
N GLY A 14 11.48 -3.37 -9.32
CA GLY A 14 11.10 -3.94 -8.03
C GLY A 14 10.52 -5.35 -8.17
N GLU A 15 10.91 -6.26 -7.28
CA GLU A 15 10.37 -7.64 -7.25
C GLU A 15 8.89 -7.67 -6.80
N ASN A 16 8.48 -6.69 -5.98
CA ASN A 16 7.13 -6.55 -5.44
C ASN A 16 6.23 -5.62 -6.29
N SER A 17 6.48 -5.52 -7.60
CA SER A 17 5.74 -4.59 -8.48
C SER A 17 4.30 -5.03 -8.78
N VAL A 18 3.97 -6.29 -8.52
CA VAL A 18 2.62 -6.84 -8.68
C VAL A 18 1.89 -6.76 -7.34
N ALA A 19 0.75 -6.09 -7.33
CA ALA A 19 -0.09 -5.98 -6.15
C ALA A 19 -0.61 -7.36 -5.73
N SER A 20 -0.42 -7.72 -4.45
CA SER A 20 -1.03 -8.90 -3.85
C SER A 20 -2.18 -8.45 -2.96
N ILE A 21 -3.41 -8.68 -3.42
CA ILE A 21 -4.63 -8.35 -2.67
C ILE A 21 -5.17 -9.66 -2.08
N PRO A 22 -5.27 -9.79 -0.74
CA PRO A 22 -5.82 -11.00 -0.14
C PRO A 22 -7.29 -11.21 -0.54
N PRO A 23 -7.74 -12.47 -0.64
CA PRO A 23 -9.15 -12.78 -0.87
C PRO A 23 -10.02 -12.33 0.31
N GLY A 24 -11.34 -12.19 0.09
CA GLY A 24 -12.29 -11.89 1.17
C GLY A 24 -12.83 -10.45 1.21
N LEU A 25 -12.61 -9.65 0.16
CA LEU A 25 -13.19 -8.30 0.04
C LEU A 25 -14.64 -8.30 -0.47
N THR A 26 -15.20 -9.46 -0.85
CA THR A 26 -16.57 -9.58 -1.35
C THR A 26 -17.57 -9.10 -0.30
N GLY A 27 -18.38 -8.10 -0.65
CA GLY A 27 -19.37 -7.51 0.26
C GLY A 27 -18.84 -6.38 1.14
N PHE A 28 -17.55 -6.06 1.07
CA PHE A 28 -17.03 -4.82 1.66
C PHE A 28 -17.51 -3.62 0.84
N THR A 29 -18.21 -2.70 1.49
CA THR A 29 -18.81 -1.52 0.84
C THR A 29 -17.94 -0.27 0.94
N GLY A 30 -16.82 -0.35 1.67
CA GLY A 30 -15.83 0.72 1.77
C GLY A 30 -14.81 0.69 0.63
N GLU A 31 -13.89 1.66 0.65
CA GLU A 31 -12.77 1.70 -0.28
C GLU A 31 -11.68 0.70 0.14
N ALA A 32 -11.26 -0.14 -0.80
CA ALA A 32 -10.11 -1.03 -0.64
C ALA A 32 -9.07 -0.71 -1.72
N ILE A 33 -7.86 -0.35 -1.30
CA ILE A 33 -6.73 -0.05 -2.19
C ILE A 33 -5.50 -0.83 -1.76
N HIS A 34 -4.66 -1.21 -2.73
CA HIS A 34 -3.33 -1.75 -2.45
C HIS A 34 -2.35 -0.62 -2.11
N SER A 35 -1.28 -0.92 -1.37
CA SER A 35 -0.25 0.06 -0.98
C SER A 35 0.38 0.78 -2.17
N SER A 36 0.50 0.12 -3.33
CA SER A 36 1.00 0.74 -4.58
C SER A 36 0.10 1.85 -5.14
N ALA A 37 -1.19 1.86 -4.79
CA ALA A 37 -2.14 2.90 -5.16
C ALA A 37 -2.25 4.02 -4.10
N TYR A 38 -1.74 3.80 -2.89
CA TYR A 38 -1.73 4.80 -1.82
C TYR A 38 -0.88 6.01 -2.21
N LYS A 39 -1.37 7.22 -1.87
CA LYS A 39 -0.70 8.48 -2.20
C LYS A 39 -0.40 9.35 -0.97
N SER A 40 -1.36 9.48 -0.06
CA SER A 40 -1.23 10.30 1.15
C SER A 40 -2.39 10.06 2.10
N GLY A 41 -2.13 10.22 3.40
CA GLY A 41 -3.11 10.09 4.48
C GLY A 41 -4.14 11.22 4.53
N ARG A 42 -3.89 12.34 3.84
CA ARG A 42 -4.78 13.52 3.83
C ARG A 42 -6.22 13.21 3.44
N GLY A 43 -6.44 12.28 2.51
CA GLY A 43 -7.78 11.87 2.06
C GLY A 43 -8.58 11.03 3.08
N TYR A 44 -7.94 10.67 4.19
CA TYR A 44 -8.46 9.75 5.21
C TYR A 44 -8.67 10.39 6.57
N SER A 45 -8.49 11.71 6.70
CA SER A 45 -8.72 12.42 7.96
C SER A 45 -10.13 12.16 8.51
N GLY A 46 -10.22 11.80 9.79
CA GLY A 46 -11.47 11.45 10.46
C GLY A 46 -12.09 10.10 10.06
N LYS A 47 -11.47 9.34 9.14
CA LYS A 47 -11.96 8.01 8.73
C LYS A 47 -11.32 6.91 9.55
N SER A 48 -12.04 5.81 9.74
CA SER A 48 -11.49 4.56 10.24
C SER A 48 -10.81 3.80 9.11
N VAL A 49 -9.50 3.54 9.25
CA VAL A 49 -8.71 2.88 8.21
C VAL A 49 -7.97 1.67 8.79
N LEU A 50 -8.13 0.52 8.14
CA LEU A 50 -7.39 -0.69 8.46
C LEU A 50 -6.25 -0.89 7.46
N VAL A 51 -5.02 -0.97 7.96
CA VAL A 51 -3.85 -1.38 7.19
C VAL A 51 -3.62 -2.88 7.39
N VAL A 52 -3.64 -3.64 6.31
CA VAL A 52 -3.38 -5.09 6.33
C VAL A 52 -1.94 -5.35 5.93
N GLY A 53 -1.15 -5.91 6.85
CA GLY A 53 0.28 -6.16 6.68
C GLY A 53 1.15 -5.15 7.44
N ALA A 54 2.23 -5.64 8.05
CA ALA A 54 3.15 -4.86 8.88
C ALA A 54 4.60 -4.88 8.35
N GLY A 55 4.79 -5.04 7.03
CA GLY A 55 6.06 -4.75 6.37
C GLY A 55 6.30 -3.24 6.24
N ASN A 56 7.44 -2.85 5.65
CA ASN A 56 7.84 -1.43 5.54
C ASN A 56 6.72 -0.52 5.02
N SER A 57 6.11 -0.88 3.88
CA SER A 57 5.01 -0.08 3.32
C SER A 57 3.80 0.00 4.26
N GLY A 58 3.43 -1.09 4.94
CA GLY A 58 2.30 -1.10 5.87
C GLY A 58 2.54 -0.17 7.05
N MET A 59 3.75 -0.20 7.63
CA MET A 59 4.11 0.65 8.76
C MET A 59 4.20 2.12 8.38
N GLU A 60 4.81 2.44 7.22
CA GLU A 60 4.89 3.82 6.72
C GLU A 60 3.50 4.40 6.41
N ILE A 61 2.63 3.62 5.76
CA ILE A 61 1.25 4.04 5.48
C ILE A 61 0.47 4.24 6.77
N ALA A 62 0.57 3.32 7.73
CA ALA A 62 -0.13 3.45 9.00
C ALA A 62 0.31 4.71 9.77
N TYR A 63 1.61 5.03 9.75
CA TYR A 63 2.13 6.25 10.33
C TYR A 63 1.62 7.51 9.60
N ASP A 64 1.65 7.53 8.26
CA ASP A 64 1.15 8.65 7.47
C ASP A 64 -0.35 8.89 7.66
N LEU A 65 -1.15 7.82 7.79
CA LEU A 65 -2.58 7.90 8.10
C LEU A 65 -2.83 8.50 9.50
N ALA A 66 -2.13 7.99 10.52
CA ALA A 66 -2.29 8.45 11.89
C ALA A 66 -1.89 9.93 12.04
N THR A 67 -0.79 10.34 11.40
CA THR A 67 -0.32 11.74 11.42
C THR A 67 -1.26 12.70 10.69
N HIS A 68 -2.05 12.22 9.73
CA HIS A 68 -3.08 13.00 9.04
C HIS A 68 -4.49 12.90 9.68
N GLY A 69 -4.59 12.32 10.87
CA GLY A 69 -5.83 12.31 11.66
C GLY A 69 -6.83 11.20 11.29
N ALA A 70 -6.39 10.14 10.62
CA ALA A 70 -7.20 8.94 10.46
C ALA A 70 -7.20 8.09 11.74
N CYS A 71 -8.33 7.46 12.06
CA CYS A 71 -8.41 6.43 13.09
C CYS A 71 -7.82 5.12 12.54
N THR A 72 -6.51 4.96 12.70
CA THR A 72 -5.73 3.91 12.01
C THR A 72 -5.60 2.66 12.87
N SER A 73 -5.81 1.49 12.27
CA SER A 73 -5.56 0.16 12.88
C SER A 73 -4.68 -0.67 11.95
N ILE A 74 -3.89 -1.59 12.52
CA ILE A 74 -2.98 -2.47 11.75
C ILE A 74 -3.32 -3.92 12.07
N VAL A 75 -3.46 -4.76 11.04
CA VAL A 75 -3.48 -6.21 11.19
C VAL A 75 -2.15 -6.79 10.73
N VAL A 76 -1.48 -7.51 11.62
CA VAL A 76 -0.23 -8.21 11.34
C VAL A 76 -0.56 -9.59 10.77
N CYS A 77 -0.43 -9.75 9.46
CA CYS A 77 -0.48 -11.07 8.83
C CYS A 77 0.92 -11.69 8.89
N SER A 78 1.09 -12.69 9.74
CA SER A 78 2.26 -13.58 9.68
C SER A 78 2.24 -14.31 8.33
N PRO A 79 3.34 -14.38 7.56
CA PRO A 79 3.43 -15.35 6.49
C PRO A 79 3.33 -16.74 7.14
N VAL A 80 2.20 -17.40 6.99
CA VAL A 80 2.11 -18.83 7.28
C VAL A 80 2.83 -19.50 6.14
N ALA A 81 4.02 -20.03 6.42
CA ALA A 81 4.79 -20.86 5.49
C ALA A 81 4.00 -22.10 5.07
#